data_AF-A0A8C2HM31-F1
#
_entry.id   AF-A0A8C2HM31-F1
#
_cell.length_a   1.000
_cell.length_b   1.000
_cell.length_c   1.000
_cell.angle_alpha   90.00
_cell.angle_beta   90.00
_cell.angle_gamma   90.00
#
_symmetry.space_group_name_H-M   'P 1'
#
loop_
_entity.id
_entity.type
_entity.pdbx_description
1 polymer ?
#
loop_
_entity_poly.entity_id
_entity_poly.type
_entity_poly.pdbx_seq_one_letter_code
_entity_poly.pdbx_strand_id
1 'polypeptide(L)'
;MSYCAEQRTKTVSQNGDNPIFDESFEFQINLPELAALRFVVLDDDYIGDEFIGQYTIPFECLLPGYRHVPLQSLTGEFLPNTTLFVHV
;
A
#
# COMPACT_ATOMS: atom_id res chain seq x y z
N MET A 1 -3.85 11.25 20.91
CA MET A 1 -4.22 10.01 20.18
C MET A 1 -4.22 10.37 18.71
N SER A 2 -3.30 9.81 17.93
CA SER A 2 -3.33 9.93 16.48
C SER A 2 -4.45 9.05 15.97
N TYR A 3 -5.38 9.59 15.18
CA TYR A 3 -6.45 8.80 14.53
C TYR A 3 -5.93 8.04 13.30
N CYS A 4 -4.68 8.28 12.92
CA CYS A 4 -3.98 7.62 11.83
C CYS A 4 -2.87 6.72 12.37
N ALA A 5 -2.76 5.53 11.80
CA ALA A 5 -1.71 4.55 12.05
C ALA A 5 -1.01 4.22 10.72
N GLU A 6 0.28 3.94 10.80
CA GLU A 6 1.11 3.55 9.66
C GLU A 6 1.86 2.27 10.04
N GLN A 7 1.97 1.35 9.09
CA GLN A 7 2.79 0.15 9.20
C GLN A 7 3.55 -0.03 7.89
N ARG A 8 4.77 -0.59 7.97
CA ARG A 8 5.65 -0.78 6.83
C ARG A 8 6.19 -2.21 6.83
N THR A 9 6.21 -2.83 5.65
CA THR A 9 6.88 -4.11 5.43
C THR A 9 8.40 -3.94 5.48
N LYS A 10 9.12 -5.05 5.59
CA LYS A 10 10.56 -5.04 5.35
C LYS A 10 10.87 -4.80 3.87
N THR A 11 12.01 -4.18 3.61
CA THR A 11 12.57 -4.03 2.27
C THR A 11 12.94 -5.41 1.69
N VAL A 12 12.56 -5.65 0.44
CA VAL A 12 12.93 -6.85 -0.31
C VAL A 12 14.10 -6.51 -1.24
N SER A 13 15.31 -6.95 -0.87
CA SER A 13 16.57 -6.47 -1.48
C SER A 13 16.98 -7.16 -2.80
N GLN A 14 16.19 -8.10 -3.36
CA GLN A 14 16.64 -8.92 -4.50
C GLN A 14 15.59 -9.27 -5.57
N ASN A 15 14.40 -8.66 -5.59
CA ASN A 15 13.37 -8.96 -6.61
C ASN A 15 12.55 -7.70 -6.98
N GLY A 16 13.11 -6.81 -7.80
CA GLY A 16 12.42 -5.58 -8.23
C GLY A 16 11.15 -5.81 -9.06
N ASP A 17 11.10 -6.91 -9.81
CA ASP A 17 9.97 -7.18 -10.72
C ASP A 17 8.76 -7.81 -10.02
N ASN A 18 8.99 -8.61 -8.97
CA ASN A 18 7.94 -9.34 -8.23
C ASN A 18 8.33 -9.52 -6.75
N PRO A 19 8.38 -8.44 -5.95
CA PRO A 19 8.70 -8.53 -4.53
C PRO A 19 7.61 -9.28 -3.77
N ILE A 20 8.01 -10.20 -2.89
CA ILE A 20 7.11 -10.94 -2.00
C ILE A 20 7.42 -10.49 -0.57
N PHE A 21 6.46 -9.79 0.04
CA PHE A 21 6.58 -9.35 1.43
C PHE A 21 6.09 -10.42 2.41
N ASP A 22 4.94 -11.05 2.13
CA ASP A 22 4.30 -12.07 2.99
C ASP A 22 4.13 -11.61 4.45
N GLU A 23 3.75 -10.34 4.63
CA GLU A 23 3.49 -9.72 5.92
C GLU A 23 2.00 -9.35 6.05
N SER A 24 1.49 -9.38 7.27
CA SER A 24 0.10 -9.01 7.59
C SER A 24 0.08 -7.95 8.66
N PHE A 25 -0.85 -7.00 8.51
CA PHE A 25 -1.03 -5.90 9.45
C PHE A 25 -2.47 -5.86 9.95
N GLU A 26 -2.64 -5.47 11.20
CA GLU A 26 -3.95 -5.28 11.82
C GLU A 26 -4.08 -3.84 12.30
N PHE A 27 -5.21 -3.22 11.96
CA PHE A 27 -5.51 -1.84 12.29
C PHE A 27 -6.85 -1.76 13.00
N GLN A 28 -6.91 -1.03 14.11
CA GLN A 28 -8.15 -0.72 14.80
C GLN A 28 -8.75 0.58 14.24
N ILE A 29 -9.96 0.48 13.66
CA ILE A 29 -10.65 1.61 13.02
C ILE A 29 -11.92 1.92 13.81
N ASN A 30 -11.98 3.13 14.37
CA ASN A 30 -13.10 3.56 15.21
C ASN A 30 -14.25 4.20 14.42
N LEU A 31 -13.95 4.89 13.31
CA LEU A 31 -14.94 5.59 12.46
C LEU A 31 -14.69 5.22 10.98
N PRO A 32 -15.19 4.06 10.53
CA PRO A 32 -15.01 3.55 9.16
C PRO A 32 -15.37 4.56 8.05
N GLU A 33 -16.42 5.34 8.26
CA GLU A 33 -16.95 6.33 7.31
C GLU A 33 -16.01 7.55 7.10
N LEU A 34 -15.05 7.75 8.00
CA LEU A 34 -14.01 8.77 7.89
C LEU A 34 -12.62 8.18 7.60
N ALA A 35 -12.53 6.87 7.41
CA ALA A 35 -11.27 6.16 7.24
C ALA A 35 -10.97 5.89 5.76
N ALA A 36 -9.67 5.94 5.42
CA ALA A 36 -9.16 5.47 4.15
C ALA A 36 -7.91 4.65 4.37
N LEU A 37 -7.74 3.59 3.57
CA LEU A 37 -6.53 2.80 3.51
C LEU A 37 -5.68 3.30 2.34
N ARG A 38 -4.45 3.69 2.63
CA ARG A 38 -3.48 4.13 1.61
C ARG A 38 -2.30 3.17 1.56
N PHE A 39 -2.10 2.57 0.41
CA PHE A 39 -0.88 1.84 0.08
C PHE A 39 0.13 2.83 -0.50
N VAL A 40 1.38 2.75 -0.03
CA VAL A 40 2.51 3.49 -0.57
C VAL A 40 3.65 2.50 -0.77
N VAL A 41 4.18 2.46 -2.00
CA VAL A 41 5.31 1.62 -2.37
C VAL A 41 6.52 2.51 -2.55
N LEU A 42 7.58 2.17 -1.84
CA LEU A 42 8.82 2.91 -1.80
C LEU A 42 9.97 1.97 -2.18
N ASP A 43 10.95 2.48 -2.91
CA ASP A 43 12.25 1.85 -3.07
C ASP A 43 13.19 2.31 -1.97
N ASP A 44 13.81 1.39 -1.24
CA ASP A 44 14.71 1.70 -0.12
C ASP A 44 16.11 1.97 -0.67
N ASP A 45 16.30 3.19 -1.14
CA ASP A 45 17.53 3.65 -1.77
C ASP A 45 18.53 4.18 -0.75
N TYR A 46 19.82 4.14 -1.09
CA TYR A 46 20.92 4.50 -0.16
C TYR A 46 20.85 5.95 0.37
N ILE A 47 20.14 6.84 -0.34
CA ILE A 47 20.01 8.28 -0.02
C ILE A 47 18.59 8.60 0.52
N GLY A 48 17.75 7.58 0.72
CA GLY A 48 16.39 7.71 1.22
C GLY A 48 15.38 7.07 0.27
N ASP A 49 14.19 6.85 0.80
CA ASP A 49 13.13 6.13 0.10
C ASP A 49 12.66 6.87 -1.17
N GLU A 50 12.79 6.24 -2.34
CA GLU A 50 12.21 6.74 -3.59
C GLU A 50 10.75 6.29 -3.73
N PHE A 51 9.87 7.18 -4.17
CA PHE A 51 8.47 6.84 -4.38
C PHE A 51 8.26 6.06 -5.68
N ILE A 52 7.68 4.87 -5.59
CA ILE A 52 7.29 4.06 -6.77
C ILE A 52 5.83 4.32 -7.14
N GLY A 53 4.92 4.23 -6.17
CA GLY A 53 3.49 4.31 -6.44
C GLY A 53 2.62 4.32 -5.19
N GLN A 54 1.35 4.71 -5.36
CA GLN A 54 0.37 4.71 -4.29
C GLN A 54 -0.99 4.21 -4.75
N TYR A 55 -1.84 3.86 -3.80
CA TYR A 55 -3.27 3.76 -4.04
C TYR A 55 -4.05 4.02 -2.75
N THR A 56 -5.11 4.81 -2.83
CA THR A 56 -5.95 5.15 -1.66
C THR A 56 -7.38 4.66 -1.88
N ILE A 57 -7.91 3.94 -0.92
CA ILE A 57 -9.27 3.37 -0.95
C ILE A 57 -10.03 3.85 0.29
N PRO A 58 -11.19 4.50 0.14
CA PRO A 58 -12.10 4.71 1.26
C PRO A 58 -12.42 3.36 1.92
N PHE A 59 -12.44 3.31 3.26
CA PHE A 59 -12.57 2.03 3.96
C PHE A 59 -13.86 1.30 3.59
N GLU A 60 -14.96 2.03 3.38
CA GLU A 60 -16.26 1.48 2.94
C GLU A 60 -16.21 0.79 1.57
N CYS A 61 -15.20 1.08 0.74
CA CYS A 61 -15.01 0.49 -0.57
C CYS A 61 -14.07 -0.73 -0.55
N LEU A 62 -13.50 -1.10 0.60
CA LEU A 62 -12.66 -2.30 0.71
C LEU A 62 -13.52 -3.55 0.61
N LEU A 63 -13.11 -4.46 -0.28
CA LEU A 63 -13.74 -5.75 -0.45
C LEU A 63 -12.83 -6.85 0.12
N PRO A 64 -13.36 -7.79 0.92
CA PRO A 64 -12.56 -8.86 1.51
C PRO A 64 -12.00 -9.82 0.45
N GLY A 65 -10.99 -10.57 0.87
CA GLY A 65 -10.33 -11.63 0.11
C GLY A 65 -9.13 -11.15 -0.70
N TYR A 66 -8.70 -11.98 -1.64
CA TYR A 66 -7.55 -11.72 -2.50
C TYR A 66 -7.86 -10.71 -3.60
N ARG A 67 -7.05 -9.65 -3.72
CA ARG A 67 -7.28 -8.53 -4.64
C ARG A 67 -5.96 -8.03 -5.23
N HIS A 68 -6.03 -7.56 -6.47
CA HIS A 68 -4.98 -6.72 -7.06
C HIS A 68 -5.35 -5.25 -6.89
N VAL A 69 -4.42 -4.47 -6.36
CA VAL A 69 -4.52 -3.03 -6.17
C VAL A 69 -3.63 -2.35 -7.22
N PRO A 70 -4.19 -1.64 -8.21
CA PRO A 70 -3.40 -0.93 -9.22
C PRO A 70 -2.72 0.28 -8.59
N LEU A 71 -1.43 0.47 -8.86
CA LEU A 71 -0.70 1.63 -8.35
C LEU A 71 -0.86 2.85 -9.26
N GLN A 72 -0.80 4.02 -8.63
CA GLN A 72 -0.82 5.32 -9.27
C GLN A 72 0.47 6.08 -8.99
N SER A 73 0.88 6.93 -9.93
CA SER A 73 1.97 7.87 -9.77
C SER A 73 1.62 8.98 -8.75
N LEU A 74 2.58 9.87 -8.46
CA LEU A 74 2.34 11.07 -7.66
C LEU A 74 1.30 12.02 -8.27
N THR A 75 1.14 12.01 -9.60
CA THR A 75 0.14 12.80 -10.31
C THR A 75 -1.24 12.15 -10.34
N GLY A 76 -1.37 10.93 -9.81
CA GLY A 76 -2.62 10.16 -9.78
C GLY A 76 -2.90 9.35 -11.04
N GLU A 77 -1.96 9.27 -11.97
CA GLU A 77 -2.09 8.46 -13.18
C GLU A 77 -1.79 6.99 -12.87
N PHE A 78 -2.59 6.07 -13.42
CA PHE A 78 -2.35 4.64 -13.24
C PHE A 78 -1.05 4.19 -13.90
N LEU A 79 -0.22 3.50 -13.13
CA LEU A 79 1.02 2.91 -13.61
C LEU A 79 0.70 1.61 -14.38
N PRO A 80 1.13 1.48 -15.65
CA PRO A 80 0.82 0.31 -16.45
C PRO A 80 1.53 -0.93 -15.90
N ASN A 81 0.78 -2.03 -15.76
CA ASN A 81 1.28 -3.32 -15.26
C ASN A 81 1.87 -3.28 -13.83
N THR A 82 1.53 -2.27 -13.03
CA THR A 82 2.02 -2.14 -11.65
C THR A 82 0.87 -2.36 -10.67
N THR A 83 0.90 -3.47 -9.94
CA THR A 83 -0.14 -3.80 -8.95
C THR A 83 0.47 -4.38 -7.67
N LEU A 84 -0.20 -4.19 -6.55
CA LEU A 84 0.02 -4.95 -5.32
C LEU A 84 -1.01 -6.07 -5.22
N PHE A 85 -0.57 -7.28 -4.89
CA PHE A 85 -1.47 -8.38 -4.55
C PHE A 85 -1.63 -8.45 -3.03
N VAL A 86 -2.86 -8.32 -2.54
CA VAL A 86 -3.17 -8.24 -1.11
C VAL A 86 -4.32 -9.18 -0.74
N HIS A 87 -4.36 -9.57 0.52
CA HIS A 87 -5.52 -10.19 1.15
C HIS A 87 -6.07 -9.24 2.21
N VAL A 88 -7.34 -8.85 2.06
CA VAL A 88 -8.06 -7.96 2.99
C VAL A 88 -9.03 -8.78 3.84
#